data_AF-A0A645APX2-F1
#
_entry.id   AF-A0A645APX2-F1
#
_cell.length_a   1.000
_cell.length_b   1.000
_cell.length_c   1.000
_cell.angle_alpha   90.00
_cell.angle_beta   90.00
_cell.angle_gamma   90.00
#
_symmetry.space_group_name_H-M   'P 1'
#
loop_
_entity.id
_entity.type
_entity.pdbx_description
1 polymer ?
#
loop_
_entity_poly.entity_id
_entity_poly.type
_entity_poly.pdbx_seq_one_letter_code
_entity_poly.pdbx_strand_id
1 'polypeptide(L)'
;MADLEKSDHFAYVIGYPEGDVRPLNNITREEVAMIFYRLLTDESRNNLLSDSNSFTDLENHEWSNRAISTLFNAGIIKGYPDGTFKPSDPISRAEFATIAAKFDKFELVSTSKFTDIFGHWAEKYITSSEIKGWIKGYPDLTFKPEQDITRAEAMTLINNVLGRLVPEENIHPEAMHWNDMATDDWYFETVMEATNSHDYIYEEDGDELWTGLKANKLWP
;
A
#
# COMPACT_ATOMS: atom_id res chain seq x y z
N MET A 1 15.94 -7.52 7.05
CA MET A 1 14.75 -7.75 6.19
C MET A 1 14.37 -6.39 5.62
N ALA A 2 13.48 -6.32 4.64
CA ALA A 2 12.99 -5.02 4.20
C ALA A 2 12.00 -4.49 5.25
N ASP A 3 12.23 -3.28 5.75
CA ASP A 3 11.42 -2.67 6.81
C ASP A 3 10.73 -1.40 6.27
N LEU A 4 9.51 -1.17 6.74
CA LEU A 4 8.71 0.02 6.37
C LEU A 4 8.96 1.18 7.35
N GLU A 5 8.94 2.39 6.83
CA GLU A 5 8.92 3.63 7.60
C GLU A 5 7.52 3.84 8.19
N LYS A 6 7.41 3.65 9.50
CA LYS A 6 6.15 3.77 10.24
C LYS A 6 6.07 5.04 11.10
N SER A 7 7.15 5.79 11.25
CA SER A 7 7.22 6.95 12.12
C SER A 7 6.99 8.25 11.35
N ASP A 8 7.68 8.40 10.21
CA ASP A 8 7.57 9.61 9.38
C ASP A 8 6.40 9.54 8.40
N HIS A 9 5.46 10.50 8.49
CA HIS A 9 4.26 10.54 7.66
C HIS A 9 4.51 11.32 6.39
N PHE A 10 5.21 10.68 5.45
CA PHE A 10 5.26 11.13 4.06
C PHE A 10 4.15 10.48 3.25
N ALA A 11 3.57 11.24 2.32
CA ALA A 11 2.64 10.75 1.33
C ALA A 11 3.28 9.63 0.52
N TYR A 12 2.63 8.47 0.46
CA TYR A 12 3.10 7.32 -0.31
C TYR A 12 2.33 7.16 -1.63
N VAL A 13 1.17 7.81 -1.76
CA VAL A 13 0.44 7.99 -3.02
C VAL A 13 0.60 9.43 -3.49
N ILE A 14 0.93 9.58 -4.77
CA ILE A 14 0.91 10.86 -5.47
C ILE A 14 -0.23 10.78 -6.48
N GLY A 15 -1.12 11.77 -6.49
CA GLY A 15 -2.22 11.83 -7.46
C GLY A 15 -1.73 12.08 -8.89
N TYR A 16 -2.66 12.03 -9.84
CA TYR A 16 -2.35 12.20 -11.25
C TYR A 16 -2.21 13.68 -11.62
N PRO A 17 -1.51 14.02 -12.71
CA PRO A 17 -1.33 15.41 -13.17
C PRO A 17 -2.64 16.17 -13.41
N GLU A 18 -3.75 15.45 -13.63
CA GLU A 18 -5.09 16.01 -13.81
C GLU A 18 -5.73 16.53 -12.50
N GLY A 19 -5.10 16.29 -11.35
CA GLY A 19 -5.60 16.74 -10.04
C GLY A 19 -6.63 15.80 -9.43
N ASP A 20 -6.55 14.51 -9.75
CA ASP A 20 -7.38 13.43 -9.21
C ASP A 20 -6.52 12.30 -8.61
N VAL A 21 -7.11 11.44 -7.78
CA VAL A 21 -6.43 10.26 -7.21
C VAL A 21 -7.04 8.95 -7.69
N ARG A 22 -8.24 8.98 -8.25
CA ARG A 22 -9.04 7.87 -8.76
C ARG A 22 -9.21 6.73 -7.75
N PRO A 23 -9.74 6.99 -6.53
CA PRO A 23 -9.77 5.99 -5.44
C PRO A 23 -10.47 4.67 -5.82
N LEU A 24 -11.47 4.73 -6.71
CA LEU A 24 -12.25 3.56 -7.12
C LEU A 24 -11.68 2.79 -8.33
N ASN A 25 -10.61 3.28 -8.95
CA ASN A 25 -9.94 2.54 -10.02
C ASN A 25 -9.10 1.41 -9.43
N ASN A 26 -8.92 0.33 -10.19
CA ASN A 26 -7.98 -0.73 -9.84
C ASN A 26 -6.55 -0.18 -9.86
N ILE A 27 -5.76 -0.52 -8.84
CA ILE A 27 -4.36 -0.12 -8.74
C ILE A 27 -3.48 -1.07 -9.56
N THR A 28 -2.49 -0.53 -10.27
CA THR A 28 -1.58 -1.36 -11.07
C THR A 28 -0.43 -1.92 -10.25
N ARG A 29 0.22 -2.97 -10.77
CA ARG A 29 1.38 -3.61 -10.13
C ARG A 29 2.56 -2.66 -9.96
N GLU A 30 2.81 -1.77 -10.92
CA GLU A 30 3.88 -0.77 -10.81
C GLU A 30 3.58 0.34 -9.80
N GLU A 31 2.32 0.76 -9.67
CA GLU A 31 1.90 1.72 -8.65
C GLU A 31 2.12 1.15 -7.24
N VAL A 32 1.77 -0.13 -7.04
CA VAL A 32 2.03 -0.83 -5.78
C VAL A 32 3.52 -0.94 -5.48
N ALA A 33 4.34 -1.27 -6.47
CA ALA A 33 5.79 -1.31 -6.30
C ALA A 33 6.34 0.06 -5.85
N MET A 34 5.85 1.14 -6.45
CA MET A 34 6.26 2.50 -6.10
C MET A 34 5.81 2.89 -4.70
N ILE A 35 4.58 2.56 -4.29
CA ILE A 35 4.10 2.80 -2.93
C ILE A 35 5.01 2.14 -1.89
N PHE A 36 5.27 0.83 -2.04
CA PHE A 36 6.11 0.12 -1.08
C PHE A 36 7.56 0.59 -1.10
N TYR A 37 8.10 0.98 -2.26
CA TYR A 37 9.43 1.58 -2.35
C TYR A 37 9.56 2.91 -1.60
N ARG A 38 8.55 3.77 -1.71
CA ARG A 38 8.47 5.03 -0.94
C ARG A 38 8.39 4.77 0.55
N LEU A 39 7.63 3.75 0.95
CA LEU A 39 7.45 3.34 2.34
C LEU A 39 8.63 2.57 2.94
N LEU A 40 9.68 2.21 2.18
CA LEU A 40 10.88 1.63 2.80
C LEU A 40 11.54 2.63 3.77
N THR A 41 12.12 2.14 4.86
CA THR A 41 13.07 2.96 5.63
C THR A 41 14.24 3.36 4.74
N ASP A 42 14.88 4.49 5.00
CA ASP A 42 16.03 4.93 4.20
C ASP A 42 17.17 3.89 4.23
N GLU A 43 17.38 3.23 5.37
CA GLU A 43 18.32 2.11 5.49
C GLU A 43 17.93 0.93 4.60
N SER A 44 16.67 0.47 4.67
CA SER A 44 16.19 -0.65 3.83
C SER A 44 16.31 -0.32 2.35
N ARG A 45 15.89 0.87 1.94
CA ARG A 45 15.96 1.32 0.55
C ARG A 45 17.39 1.32 0.05
N ASN A 46 18.33 1.93 0.78
CA ASN A 46 19.73 2.02 0.37
C ASN A 46 20.40 0.63 0.28
N ASN A 47 20.07 -0.28 1.20
CA ASN A 47 20.63 -1.63 1.21
C ASN A 47 20.09 -2.53 0.08
N LEU A 48 18.84 -2.29 -0.34
CA LEU A 48 18.15 -3.12 -1.33
C LEU A 48 18.16 -2.51 -2.73
N LEU A 49 18.61 -1.26 -2.86
CA LEU A 49 18.55 -0.45 -4.08
C LEU A 49 19.12 -1.22 -5.28
N SER A 50 18.30 -1.34 -6.31
CA SER A 50 18.68 -2.00 -7.55
C SER A 50 17.96 -1.33 -8.72
N ASP A 51 18.66 -1.24 -9.86
CA ASP A 51 18.10 -0.92 -11.18
C ASP A 51 18.08 -2.16 -12.10
N SER A 52 18.44 -3.33 -11.56
CA SER A 52 18.57 -4.57 -12.31
C SER A 52 17.47 -5.56 -11.94
N ASN A 53 16.87 -6.14 -12.97
CA ASN A 53 15.89 -7.21 -12.92
C ASN A 53 15.96 -8.03 -14.22
N SER A 54 15.21 -9.13 -14.30
CA SER A 54 15.16 -10.00 -15.47
C SER A 54 13.87 -9.87 -16.29
N PHE A 55 13.08 -8.82 -16.08
CA PHE A 55 11.77 -8.66 -16.69
C PHE A 55 11.88 -8.08 -18.10
N THR A 56 11.16 -8.68 -19.05
CA THR A 56 11.26 -8.33 -20.47
C THR A 56 10.37 -7.16 -20.89
N ASP A 57 9.51 -6.66 -19.99
CA ASP A 57 8.41 -5.72 -20.26
C ASP A 57 8.53 -4.39 -19.51
N LEU A 58 9.73 -4.00 -19.08
CA LEU A 58 9.97 -2.75 -18.34
C LEU A 58 10.57 -1.60 -19.16
N GLU A 59 10.77 -1.78 -20.48
CA GLU A 59 11.39 -0.78 -21.35
C GLU A 59 10.66 0.58 -21.32
N ASN A 60 9.32 0.58 -21.19
CA ASN A 60 8.51 1.80 -21.14
C ASN A 60 8.09 2.22 -19.72
N HIS A 61 8.71 1.63 -18.69
CA HIS A 61 8.32 1.78 -17.28
C HIS A 61 9.45 2.38 -16.43
N GLU A 62 10.21 3.33 -17.00
CA GLU A 62 11.40 3.93 -16.36
C GLU A 62 11.09 4.50 -14.96
N TRP A 63 9.93 5.14 -14.80
CA TRP A 63 9.52 5.77 -13.54
C TRP A 63 9.33 4.79 -12.37
N SER A 64 9.03 3.51 -12.68
CA SER A 64 8.77 2.45 -11.71
C SER A 64 9.85 1.37 -11.68
N ASN A 65 10.76 1.37 -12.66
CA ASN A 65 11.79 0.33 -12.84
C ASN A 65 12.67 0.16 -11.59
N ARG A 66 13.18 1.26 -11.02
CA ARG A 66 14.00 1.22 -9.79
C ARG A 66 13.25 0.62 -8.61
N ALA A 67 11.99 1.02 -8.41
CA ALA A 67 11.16 0.47 -7.34
C ALA A 67 10.90 -1.03 -7.54
N ILE A 68 10.54 -1.43 -8.76
CA ILE A 68 10.32 -2.83 -9.12
C ILE A 68 11.61 -3.64 -8.89
N SER A 69 12.73 -3.17 -9.42
CA SER A 69 14.05 -3.81 -9.28
C SER A 69 14.48 -3.94 -7.82
N THR A 70 14.28 -2.90 -7.01
CA THR A 70 14.61 -2.88 -5.58
C THR A 70 13.75 -3.88 -4.80
N LEU A 71 12.44 -3.87 -5.00
CA LEU A 71 11.53 -4.80 -4.31
C LEU A 71 11.69 -6.26 -4.81
N PHE A 72 12.09 -6.45 -6.06
CA PHE A 72 12.45 -7.75 -6.62
C PHE A 72 13.74 -8.28 -5.98
N ASN A 73 14.78 -7.45 -5.87
CA ASN A 73 16.03 -7.78 -5.17
C ASN A 73 15.77 -8.14 -3.70
N ALA A 74 14.81 -7.49 -3.07
CA ALA A 74 14.37 -7.80 -1.71
C ALA A 74 13.52 -9.09 -1.57
N GLY A 75 13.13 -9.73 -2.68
CA GLY A 75 12.24 -10.90 -2.68
C GLY A 75 10.77 -10.60 -2.33
N ILE A 76 10.41 -9.32 -2.29
CA ILE A 76 9.07 -8.83 -1.91
C ILE A 76 8.10 -9.03 -3.06
N ILE A 77 8.49 -8.64 -4.27
CA ILE A 77 7.70 -8.88 -5.48
C ILE A 77 8.35 -9.94 -6.37
N LYS A 78 7.55 -10.52 -7.26
CA LYS A 78 7.99 -11.49 -8.27
C LYS A 78 7.24 -11.21 -9.58
N GLY A 79 7.87 -11.54 -10.70
CA GLY A 79 7.20 -11.59 -11.99
C GLY A 79 6.60 -12.96 -12.29
N TYR A 80 6.10 -13.10 -13.51
CA TYR A 80 5.44 -14.29 -14.00
C TYR A 80 6.44 -15.28 -14.63
N PRO A 81 6.06 -16.57 -14.77
CA PRO A 81 6.92 -17.59 -15.36
C PRO A 81 7.35 -17.31 -16.81
N ASP A 82 6.63 -16.45 -17.52
CA ASP A 82 6.96 -16.02 -18.89
C ASP A 82 8.05 -14.95 -18.96
N GLY A 83 8.59 -14.53 -17.81
CA GLY A 83 9.64 -13.50 -17.72
C GLY A 83 9.12 -12.07 -17.68
N THR A 84 7.80 -11.86 -17.55
CA THR A 84 7.20 -10.52 -17.46
C THR A 84 6.93 -10.09 -16.02
N PHE A 85 6.83 -8.79 -15.77
CA PHE A 85 6.30 -8.23 -14.52
C PHE A 85 4.84 -7.79 -14.62
N LYS A 86 4.39 -7.39 -15.82
CA LYS A 86 3.09 -6.81 -16.16
C LYS A 86 2.79 -5.53 -15.36
N PRO A 87 3.62 -4.49 -15.50
CA PRO A 87 3.54 -3.28 -14.68
C PRO A 87 2.18 -2.59 -14.72
N SER A 88 1.58 -2.46 -15.91
CA SER A 88 0.28 -1.78 -16.11
C SER A 88 -0.94 -2.62 -15.72
N ASP A 89 -0.77 -3.91 -15.47
CA ASP A 89 -1.90 -4.77 -15.12
C ASP A 89 -2.37 -4.46 -13.70
N PRO A 90 -3.69 -4.50 -13.45
CA PRO A 90 -4.23 -4.54 -12.09
C PRO A 90 -3.61 -5.65 -11.25
N ILE A 91 -3.53 -5.43 -9.94
CA ILE A 91 -3.10 -6.44 -8.98
C ILE A 91 -4.30 -7.01 -8.22
N SER A 92 -4.30 -8.31 -7.98
CA SER A 92 -5.32 -8.96 -7.16
C SER A 92 -5.16 -8.62 -5.67
N ARG A 93 -6.26 -8.71 -4.92
CA ARG A 93 -6.26 -8.55 -3.45
C ARG A 93 -5.31 -9.54 -2.77
N ALA A 94 -5.20 -10.78 -3.26
CA ALA A 94 -4.28 -11.78 -2.72
C ALA A 94 -2.80 -11.44 -2.94
N GLU A 95 -2.45 -10.96 -4.13
CA GLU A 95 -1.09 -10.51 -4.43
C GLU A 95 -0.72 -9.31 -3.56
N PHE A 96 -1.61 -8.33 -3.45
CA PHE A 96 -1.39 -7.15 -2.63
C PHE A 96 -1.19 -7.52 -1.15
N ALA A 97 -2.08 -8.33 -0.58
CA ALA A 97 -1.96 -8.77 0.82
C ALA A 97 -0.67 -9.58 1.05
N THR A 98 -0.25 -10.37 0.06
CA THR A 98 1.04 -11.09 0.14
C THR A 98 2.22 -10.13 0.17
N ILE A 99 2.22 -9.08 -0.65
CA ILE A 99 3.28 -8.05 -0.65
C ILE A 99 3.33 -7.36 0.72
N ALA A 100 2.19 -6.87 1.22
CA ALA A 100 2.10 -6.22 2.52
C ALA A 100 2.59 -7.13 3.66
N ALA A 101 2.18 -8.40 3.66
CA ALA A 101 2.56 -9.38 4.68
C ALA A 101 4.06 -9.72 4.69
N LYS A 102 4.79 -9.53 3.59
CA LYS A 102 6.24 -9.81 3.52
C LYS A 102 7.11 -8.77 4.25
N PHE A 103 6.55 -7.63 4.62
CA PHE A 103 7.22 -6.60 5.41
C PHE A 103 7.15 -6.84 6.91
N ASP A 104 6.57 -7.96 7.34
CA ASP A 104 6.41 -8.25 8.76
C ASP A 104 6.70 -9.72 9.07
N LYS A 105 6.89 -10.00 10.36
CA LYS A 105 7.13 -11.35 10.85
C LYS A 105 5.86 -12.17 10.66
N PHE A 106 6.03 -13.31 10.01
CA PHE A 106 4.95 -14.20 9.68
C PHE A 106 4.52 -15.01 10.91
N GLU A 107 3.24 -14.98 11.27
CA GLU A 107 2.68 -15.80 12.35
C GLU A 107 2.00 -17.04 11.77
N LEU A 108 2.50 -18.22 12.14
CA LEU A 108 2.20 -19.51 11.50
C LEU A 108 0.99 -20.24 12.07
N VAL A 109 0.07 -19.64 12.82
CA VAL A 109 -0.97 -20.47 13.45
C VAL A 109 -2.26 -19.69 13.78
N SER A 110 -3.19 -19.60 12.83
CA SER A 110 -4.61 -19.41 13.15
C SER A 110 -5.52 -19.87 12.02
N THR A 111 -6.81 -20.03 12.32
CA THR A 111 -7.88 -20.21 11.34
C THR A 111 -8.45 -18.85 10.95
N SER A 112 -8.50 -18.56 9.65
CA SER A 112 -9.17 -17.38 9.12
C SER A 112 -10.69 -17.46 9.26
N LYS A 113 -11.36 -16.31 9.37
CA LYS A 113 -12.83 -16.25 9.23
C LYS A 113 -13.30 -16.31 7.78
N PHE A 114 -12.42 -16.11 6.81
CA PHE A 114 -12.79 -16.00 5.40
C PHE A 114 -13.09 -17.37 4.79
N THR A 115 -14.23 -17.46 4.10
CA THR A 115 -14.74 -18.74 3.58
C THR A 115 -14.15 -19.13 2.22
N ASP A 116 -13.49 -18.19 1.53
CA ASP A 116 -13.08 -18.30 0.13
C ASP A 116 -11.56 -18.36 -0.08
N ILE A 117 -10.78 -18.58 0.99
CA ILE A 117 -9.32 -18.63 0.92
C ILE A 117 -8.73 -20.01 1.22
N PHE A 118 -9.54 -20.99 1.61
CA PHE A 118 -9.04 -22.33 1.95
C PHE A 118 -8.40 -23.02 0.73
N GLY A 119 -7.15 -23.45 0.86
CA GLY A 119 -6.36 -24.04 -0.22
C GLY A 119 -5.79 -23.03 -1.21
N HIS A 120 -6.06 -21.73 -1.04
CA HIS A 120 -5.52 -20.68 -1.87
C HIS A 120 -4.03 -20.45 -1.57
N TRP A 121 -3.22 -20.15 -2.59
CA TRP A 121 -1.76 -20.00 -2.41
C TRP A 121 -1.40 -18.85 -1.44
N ALA A 122 -2.25 -17.83 -1.36
CA ALA A 122 -2.10 -16.68 -0.48
C ALA A 122 -2.75 -16.86 0.90
N GLU A 123 -3.42 -17.99 1.17
CA GLU A 123 -4.20 -18.23 2.39
C GLU A 123 -3.44 -17.81 3.65
N LYS A 124 -2.20 -18.27 3.76
CA LYS A 124 -1.30 -17.98 4.88
C LYS A 124 -1.04 -16.49 5.09
N TYR A 125 -0.82 -15.74 4.01
CA TYR A 125 -0.58 -14.29 4.07
C TYR A 125 -1.85 -13.53 4.43
N ILE A 126 -2.97 -13.90 3.81
CA ILE A 126 -4.28 -13.32 4.09
C ILE A 126 -4.65 -13.55 5.56
N THR A 127 -4.58 -14.78 6.06
CA THR A 127 -4.85 -15.11 7.47
C THR A 127 -3.96 -14.30 8.41
N SER A 128 -2.66 -14.18 8.13
CA SER A 128 -1.77 -13.36 8.97
C SER A 128 -2.17 -11.88 8.97
N SER A 129 -2.53 -11.31 7.82
CA SER A 129 -2.99 -9.93 7.73
C SER A 129 -4.34 -9.72 8.43
N GLU A 130 -5.22 -10.73 8.43
CA GLU A 130 -6.51 -10.68 9.12
C GLU A 130 -6.32 -10.62 10.63
N ILE A 131 -5.51 -11.50 11.21
CA ILE A 131 -5.24 -11.55 12.66
C ILE A 131 -4.68 -10.21 13.16
N LYS A 132 -3.81 -9.58 12.35
CA LYS A 132 -3.20 -8.28 12.65
C LYS A 132 -4.15 -7.10 12.45
N GLY A 133 -5.37 -7.34 11.99
CA GLY A 133 -6.38 -6.31 11.74
C GLY A 133 -6.16 -5.50 10.47
N TRP A 134 -5.19 -5.86 9.62
CA TRP A 134 -4.88 -5.11 8.40
C TRP A 134 -5.94 -5.27 7.32
N ILE A 135 -6.58 -6.44 7.30
CA ILE A 135 -7.69 -6.74 6.40
C ILE A 135 -8.93 -7.13 7.20
N LYS A 136 -10.08 -6.57 6.80
CA LYS A 136 -11.38 -6.87 7.41
C LYS A 136 -12.21 -7.84 6.57
N GLY A 137 -11.99 -7.85 5.24
CA GLY A 137 -12.79 -8.57 4.25
C GLY A 137 -14.16 -7.93 4.03
N TYR A 138 -15.08 -8.69 3.44
CA TYR A 138 -16.44 -8.23 3.13
C TYR A 138 -17.47 -8.74 4.16
N PRO A 139 -18.66 -8.10 4.25
CA PRO A 139 -19.71 -8.52 5.20
C PRO A 139 -20.21 -9.96 5.03
N ASP A 140 -20.03 -10.54 3.85
CA ASP A 140 -20.39 -11.93 3.52
C ASP A 140 -19.34 -12.98 3.94
N LEU A 141 -18.36 -12.58 4.77
CA LEU A 141 -17.24 -13.40 5.23
C LEU A 141 -16.30 -13.85 4.10
N THR A 142 -16.24 -13.10 2.99
CA THR A 142 -15.27 -13.34 1.91
C THR A 142 -14.10 -12.37 1.95
N PHE A 143 -12.95 -12.79 1.43
CA PHE A 143 -11.82 -11.91 1.13
C PHE A 143 -11.75 -11.50 -0.34
N LYS A 144 -12.26 -12.35 -1.24
CA LYS A 144 -12.20 -12.24 -2.71
C LYS A 144 -10.76 -12.18 -3.24
N PRO A 145 -9.96 -13.24 -3.04
CA PRO A 145 -8.53 -13.22 -3.30
C PRO A 145 -8.17 -12.88 -4.76
N GLU A 146 -8.98 -13.30 -5.72
CA GLU A 146 -8.75 -13.11 -7.16
C GLU A 146 -9.36 -11.81 -7.72
N GLN A 147 -10.09 -11.04 -6.90
CA GLN A 147 -10.62 -9.75 -7.33
C GLN A 147 -9.49 -8.72 -7.35
N ASP A 148 -9.44 -7.90 -8.39
CA ASP A 148 -8.55 -6.74 -8.41
C ASP A 148 -8.86 -5.79 -7.24
N ILE A 149 -7.82 -5.21 -6.66
CA ILE A 149 -7.94 -4.26 -5.55
C ILE A 149 -8.03 -2.82 -6.07
N THR A 150 -8.95 -2.04 -5.51
CA THR A 150 -9.02 -0.61 -5.83
C THR A 150 -7.92 0.18 -5.11
N ARG A 151 -7.62 1.38 -5.60
CA ARG A 151 -6.66 2.29 -4.96
C ARG A 151 -7.07 2.63 -3.52
N ALA A 152 -8.35 2.89 -3.27
CA ALA A 152 -8.91 3.12 -1.94
C ALA A 152 -8.72 1.93 -0.99
N GLU A 153 -9.03 0.72 -1.47
CA GLU A 153 -8.85 -0.50 -0.68
C GLU A 153 -7.37 -0.76 -0.37
N ALA A 154 -6.48 -0.51 -1.32
CA ALA A 154 -5.03 -0.62 -1.13
C ALA A 154 -4.51 0.38 -0.08
N MET A 155 -4.90 1.65 -0.18
CA MET A 155 -4.54 2.70 0.79
C MET A 155 -5.06 2.36 2.20
N THR A 156 -6.29 1.85 2.31
CA THR A 156 -6.85 1.43 3.60
C THR A 156 -5.99 0.34 4.25
N LEU A 157 -5.63 -0.69 3.48
CA LEU A 157 -4.82 -1.80 3.99
C LEU A 157 -3.43 -1.31 4.39
N ILE A 158 -2.79 -0.45 3.60
CA ILE A 158 -1.49 0.14 3.93
C ILE A 158 -1.56 0.98 5.21
N ASN A 159 -2.57 1.85 5.35
CA ASN A 159 -2.75 2.64 6.57
C ASN A 159 -2.88 1.73 7.79
N ASN A 160 -3.64 0.63 7.70
CA ASN A 160 -3.71 -0.35 8.79
C ASN A 160 -2.35 -1.03 9.08
N VAL A 161 -1.52 -1.30 8.07
CA VAL A 161 -0.17 -1.87 8.23
C VAL A 161 0.77 -0.88 8.93
N LEU A 162 0.63 0.40 8.60
CA LEU A 162 1.40 1.51 9.16
C LEU A 162 0.88 1.94 10.53
N GLY A 163 -0.37 1.58 10.87
CA GLY A 163 -1.03 2.00 12.11
C GLY A 163 -1.56 3.43 12.05
N ARG A 164 -1.86 3.94 10.84
CA ARG A 164 -2.30 5.31 10.62
C ARG A 164 -3.81 5.42 10.57
N LEU A 165 -4.36 6.27 11.41
CA LEU A 165 -5.79 6.52 11.52
C LEU A 165 -6.01 7.98 11.91
N VAL A 166 -6.75 8.71 11.08
CA VAL A 166 -7.07 10.12 11.30
C VAL A 166 -8.55 10.33 10.98
N PRO A 167 -9.36 10.85 11.92
CA PRO A 167 -10.73 11.25 11.62
C PRO A 167 -10.73 12.57 10.84
N GLU A 168 -11.77 12.82 10.03
CA GLU A 168 -11.88 14.04 9.20
C GLU A 168 -11.58 15.33 9.98
N GLU A 169 -12.12 15.48 11.19
CA GLU A 169 -11.96 16.66 12.04
C GLU A 169 -10.51 16.94 12.46
N ASN A 170 -9.65 15.93 12.42
CA ASN A 170 -8.27 15.98 12.84
C ASN A 170 -7.29 16.19 11.67
N ILE A 171 -7.79 16.24 10.44
CA ILE A 171 -7.02 16.56 9.25
C ILE A 171 -6.69 18.05 9.24
N HIS A 172 -5.44 18.39 8.95
CA HIS A 172 -5.01 19.79 8.90
C HIS A 172 -5.82 20.58 7.85
N PRO A 173 -6.42 21.75 8.18
CA PRO A 173 -7.30 22.49 7.26
C PRO A 173 -6.68 22.95 5.93
N GLU A 174 -5.35 23.04 5.87
CA GLU A 174 -4.61 23.38 4.64
C GLU A 174 -4.15 22.15 3.84
N ALA A 175 -4.55 20.94 4.25
CA ALA A 175 -4.24 19.72 3.52
C ALA A 175 -4.73 19.81 2.07
N MET A 176 -4.03 19.12 1.18
CA MET A 176 -4.45 19.00 -0.20
C MET A 176 -5.71 18.12 -0.27
N HIS A 177 -6.73 18.63 -0.94
CA HIS A 177 -7.96 17.91 -1.26
C HIS A 177 -8.02 17.56 -2.75
N TRP A 178 -8.74 16.48 -3.06
CA TRP A 178 -8.88 15.94 -4.40
C TRP A 178 -10.27 16.24 -4.98
N ASN A 179 -10.33 16.49 -6.29
CA ASN A 179 -11.57 16.90 -6.95
C ASN A 179 -12.55 15.73 -7.19
N ASP A 180 -12.09 14.49 -7.05
CA ASP A 180 -12.82 13.25 -7.34
C ASP A 180 -13.25 12.50 -6.08
N MET A 181 -13.43 13.21 -4.97
CA MET A 181 -13.79 12.64 -3.68
C MET A 181 -14.64 13.60 -2.85
N ALA A 182 -15.62 13.06 -2.12
CA ALA A 182 -16.41 13.77 -1.13
C ALA A 182 -16.01 13.37 0.30
N THR A 183 -16.30 14.20 1.29
CA THR A 183 -15.93 13.91 2.70
C THR A 183 -16.71 12.75 3.29
N ASP A 184 -17.89 12.45 2.76
CA ASP A 184 -18.72 11.30 3.15
C ASP A 184 -18.38 10.01 2.41
N ASP A 185 -17.40 10.03 1.50
CA ASP A 185 -16.88 8.81 0.90
C ASP A 185 -16.18 7.95 1.97
N TRP A 186 -16.47 6.65 1.99
CA TRP A 186 -15.88 5.73 2.97
C TRP A 186 -14.34 5.71 2.96
N TYR A 187 -13.74 6.18 1.86
CA TYR A 187 -12.30 6.25 1.66
C TYR A 187 -11.71 7.66 1.84
N PHE A 188 -12.49 8.65 2.30
CA PHE A 188 -12.02 10.02 2.43
C PHE A 188 -10.75 10.12 3.28
N GLU A 189 -10.85 9.71 4.54
CA GLU A 189 -9.77 9.77 5.52
C GLU A 189 -8.53 8.99 5.06
N THR A 190 -8.72 7.79 4.51
CA THR A 190 -7.58 6.96 4.06
C THR A 190 -6.86 7.57 2.86
N VAL A 191 -7.58 8.21 1.93
CA VAL A 191 -6.97 8.90 0.79
C VAL A 191 -6.21 10.13 1.26
N MET A 192 -6.77 10.91 2.19
CA MET A 192 -6.09 12.06 2.77
C MET A 192 -4.77 11.65 3.43
N GLU A 193 -4.81 10.62 4.27
CA GLU A 193 -3.66 10.03 4.95
C GLU A 193 -2.58 9.51 3.98
N ALA A 194 -2.99 8.89 2.88
CA ALA A 194 -2.06 8.35 1.89
C ALA A 194 -1.36 9.42 1.03
N THR A 195 -1.97 10.60 0.89
CA THR A 195 -1.61 11.59 -0.15
C THR A 195 -1.05 12.90 0.39
N ASN A 196 -1.11 13.13 1.71
CA ASN A 196 -0.57 14.31 2.35
C ASN A 196 0.60 13.94 3.27
N SER A 197 1.75 14.57 3.05
CA SER A 197 2.86 14.48 4.02
C SER A 197 2.59 15.45 5.18
N HIS A 198 2.72 14.98 6.43
CA HIS A 198 2.30 15.77 7.59
C HIS A 198 3.10 15.45 8.86
N ASP A 199 2.97 16.34 9.85
CA ASP A 199 3.33 16.13 11.25
C ASP A 199 2.08 15.76 12.04
N TYR A 200 2.23 14.91 13.05
CA TYR A 200 1.10 14.42 13.84
C TYR A 200 1.49 14.24 15.31
N ILE A 201 0.46 14.19 16.15
CA ILE A 201 0.50 13.61 17.49
C ILE A 201 -0.64 12.61 17.62
N TYR A 202 -0.56 11.67 18.55
CA TYR A 202 -1.68 10.81 18.90
C TYR A 202 -2.52 11.44 20.01
N GLU A 203 -3.83 11.43 19.84
CA GLU A 203 -4.81 11.77 20.87
C GLU A 203 -5.04 10.61 21.84
N GLU A 204 -5.85 10.81 22.88
CA GLU A 204 -6.06 9.80 23.94
C GLU A 204 -6.78 8.53 23.45
N ASP A 205 -7.60 8.64 22.40
CA ASP A 205 -8.29 7.54 21.75
C ASP A 205 -7.41 6.77 20.74
N GLY A 206 -6.21 7.28 20.47
CA GLY A 206 -5.24 6.69 19.55
C GLY A 206 -5.35 7.21 18.11
N ASP A 207 -6.27 8.13 17.83
CA ASP A 207 -6.35 8.79 16.53
C ASP A 207 -5.24 9.83 16.38
N GLU A 208 -4.83 10.06 15.15
CA GLU A 208 -3.88 11.11 14.82
C GLU A 208 -4.56 12.48 14.79
N LEU A 209 -3.82 13.50 15.22
CA LEU A 209 -4.12 14.91 14.98
C LEU A 209 -2.98 15.52 14.15
N TRP A 210 -3.30 16.01 12.95
CA TRP A 210 -2.29 16.62 12.09
C TRP A 210 -1.91 18.03 12.58
N THR A 211 -0.67 18.18 13.01
CA THR A 211 -0.15 19.42 13.61
C THR A 211 0.60 20.32 12.63
N GLY A 212 0.86 19.82 11.42
CA GLY A 212 1.51 20.58 10.36
C GLY A 212 1.63 19.79 9.06
N LEU A 213 1.97 20.47 7.97
CA LEU A 213 2.17 19.87 6.65
C LEU A 213 3.65 19.82 6.29
N LYS A 214 4.03 18.78 5.57
CA LYS A 214 5.38 18.58 5.04
C LYS A 214 5.38 18.61 3.52
N ALA A 215 6.51 18.99 2.93
CA ALA A 215 6.75 18.73 1.52
C ALA A 215 6.87 17.22 1.29
N ASN A 216 6.37 16.75 0.14
CA ASN A 216 6.56 15.36 -0.27
C ASN A 216 8.05 15.04 -0.40
N LYS A 217 8.45 13.89 0.16
CA LYS A 217 9.83 13.41 0.05
C LYS A 217 10.06 12.93 -1.38
N LEU A 218 11.22 13.28 -1.93
CA LEU A 218 11.72 12.67 -3.16
C LEU A 218 12.69 11.56 -2.77
N TRP A 219 12.52 10.41 -3.39
CA TRP A 219 13.37 9.26 -3.16
C TRP A 219 14.31 9.08 -4.35
N PRO A 220 15.54 8.59 -4.12
CA PRO A 220 16.45 8.26 -5.19
C PRO A 220 15.86 7.20 -6.11
#